data_AF-A0A2V5LXX3-F1
#
_entry.id   AF-A0A2V5LXX3-F1
#
_cell.length_a   1.000
_cell.length_b   1.000
_cell.length_c   1.000
_cell.angle_alpha   90.00
_cell.angle_beta   90.00
_cell.angle_gamma   90.00
#
_symmetry.space_group_name_H-M   'P 1'
#
loop_
_entity.id
_entity.type
_entity.pdbx_description
1 polymer ?
#
loop_
_entity_poly.entity_id
_entity_poly.type
_entity_poly.pdbx_seq_one_letter_code
_entity_poly.pdbx_strand_id
1 'polypeptide(L)'
;MSLLCAVAIPAYAATITVINTNDSGPGSLRQAVGSAQNGDTIVFDLELPATILLTSEELVINGNITISGPGANLLALSRAPNA
;
A
#
# COMPACT_ATOMS: atom_id res chain seq x y z
N MET A 1 -13.78 5.22 38.41
CA MET A 1 -13.46 5.58 37.02
C MET A 1 -11.95 5.78 36.92
N SER A 2 -11.24 4.79 36.40
CA SER A 2 -9.79 4.88 36.23
C SER A 2 -9.50 5.67 34.96
N LEU A 3 -8.89 6.85 35.12
CA LEU A 3 -8.42 7.67 34.02
C LEU A 3 -7.20 6.98 33.40
N LEU A 4 -7.36 6.45 32.19
CA LEU A 4 -6.25 5.97 31.39
C LEU A 4 -5.50 7.19 30.86
N CYS A 5 -4.31 7.48 31.40
CA CYS A 5 -3.40 8.43 30.78
C CYS A 5 -3.05 7.92 29.38
N ALA A 6 -3.58 8.56 28.34
CA ALA A 6 -3.16 8.31 26.97
C ALA A 6 -1.72 8.81 26.82
N VAL A 7 -0.75 7.89 26.95
CA VAL A 7 0.61 8.15 26.48
C VAL A 7 0.51 8.25 24.96
N ALA A 8 0.70 9.45 24.41
CA ALA A 8 0.87 9.62 22.98
C ALA A 8 2.21 9.00 22.59
N ILE A 9 2.18 7.76 22.10
CA ILE A 9 3.35 7.13 21.50
C ILE A 9 3.60 7.88 20.17
N PRO A 10 4.79 8.44 19.93
CA PRO A 10 5.09 9.06 18.64
C PRO A 10 5.00 7.98 17.54
N ALA A 11 4.03 8.12 16.65
CA ALA A 11 3.92 7.28 15.47
C ALA A 11 4.94 7.79 14.44
N TYR A 12 5.98 7.00 14.20
CA TYR A 12 6.87 7.23 13.07
C TYR A 12 6.19 6.72 11.81
N ALA A 13 6.16 7.56 10.76
CA ALA A 13 5.78 7.14 9.42
C ALA A 13 6.70 6.01 8.96
N ALA A 14 6.11 4.86 8.63
CA ALA A 14 6.84 3.72 8.09
C ALA A 14 6.91 3.78 6.55
N THR A 15 7.94 3.15 6.00
CA THR A 15 8.02 2.87 4.56
C THR A 15 7.69 1.40 4.33
N ILE A 16 6.69 1.13 3.49
CA ILE A 16 6.24 -0.23 3.14
C ILE A 16 6.57 -0.47 1.66
N THR A 17 7.34 -1.52 1.38
CA THR A 17 7.79 -1.82 0.02
C THR A 17 6.93 -2.91 -0.63
N VAL A 18 6.38 -2.61 -1.80
CA VAL A 18 5.76 -3.60 -2.71
C VAL A 18 6.86 -4.27 -3.52
N ILE A 19 6.94 -5.60 -3.45
CA ILE A 19 8.05 -6.39 -4.03
C ILE A 19 7.59 -7.39 -5.10
N ASN A 20 6.29 -7.51 -5.34
CA ASN A 20 5.76 -8.33 -6.42
C ASN A 20 4.47 -7.74 -7.01
N THR A 21 4.10 -8.25 -8.19
CA THR A 21 2.94 -7.78 -8.97
C THR A 21 1.66 -8.57 -8.68
N ASN A 22 1.65 -9.42 -7.65
CA ASN A 22 0.45 -10.17 -7.29
C ASN A 22 -0.60 -9.21 -6.73
N ASP A 23 -1.88 -9.50 -6.98
CA ASP A 23 -3.00 -8.71 -6.44
C ASP A 23 -3.13 -8.86 -4.91
N SER A 24 -2.71 -10.01 -4.36
CA SER A 24 -2.79 -10.30 -2.93
C SER A 24 -1.62 -11.15 -2.44
N GLY A 25 -1.53 -11.31 -1.11
CA GLY A 25 -0.47 -12.05 -0.45
C GLY A 25 0.74 -11.18 -0.06
N PRO A 26 1.73 -11.77 0.65
CA PRO A 26 2.90 -11.04 1.12
C PRO A 26 3.65 -10.32 -0.01
N GLY A 27 3.97 -9.05 0.20
CA GLY A 27 4.70 -8.20 -0.74
C GLY A 27 3.86 -7.58 -1.86
N SER A 28 2.54 -7.81 -1.89
CA SER A 28 1.62 -7.19 -2.85
C SER A 28 1.22 -5.77 -2.47
N LEU A 29 0.73 -5.00 -3.46
CA LEU A 29 0.16 -3.66 -3.22
C LEU A 29 -1.02 -3.70 -2.25
N ARG A 30 -1.91 -4.69 -2.37
CA ARG A 30 -3.08 -4.82 -1.48
C ARG A 30 -2.68 -5.11 -0.04
N GLN A 31 -1.68 -5.98 0.17
CA GLN A 31 -1.15 -6.23 1.50
C GLN A 31 -0.48 -4.98 2.07
N ALA A 32 0.26 -4.22 1.26
CA ALA A 32 0.87 -2.96 1.68
C ALA A 32 -0.18 -1.92 2.10
N VAL A 33 -1.22 -1.72 1.29
CA VAL A 33 -2.34 -0.80 1.60
C VAL A 33 -3.07 -1.24 2.87
N GLY A 34 -3.34 -2.54 3.05
CA GLY A 34 -3.98 -3.05 4.27
C GLY A 34 -3.11 -2.98 5.52
N SER A 35 -1.79 -2.84 5.38
CA SER A 35 -0.84 -2.73 6.50
C SER A 35 -0.54 -1.28 6.87
N ALA A 36 -0.67 -0.34 5.93
CA ALA A 36 -0.32 1.06 6.10
C ALA A 36 -1.19 1.78 7.14
N GLN A 37 -0.55 2.58 7.99
CA GLN A 37 -1.18 3.48 8.95
C GLN A 37 -1.05 4.94 8.49
N ASN A 38 -1.79 5.85 9.13
CA ASN A 38 -1.72 7.28 8.82
C ASN A 38 -0.28 7.81 8.95
N GLY A 39 0.22 8.43 7.88
CA GLY A 39 1.58 8.94 7.75
C GLY A 39 2.50 8.04 6.94
N ASP A 40 2.16 6.77 6.73
CA ASP A 40 3.04 5.81 6.05
C ASP A 40 3.21 6.12 4.55
N THR A 41 4.33 5.65 4.00
CA THR A 41 4.65 5.73 2.58
C THR A 41 4.81 4.33 1.99
N ILE A 42 4.08 4.05 0.93
CA ILE A 42 4.23 2.85 0.11
C ILE A 42 5.17 3.17 -1.07
N VAL A 43 6.20 2.36 -1.26
CA VAL A 43 7.15 2.42 -2.37
C VAL A 43 7.21 1.08 -3.11
N PHE A 44 7.88 1.04 -4.27
CA PHE A 44 7.92 -0.14 -5.13
C PHE A 44 9.37 -0.55 -5.41
N ASP A 45 9.69 -1.80 -5.14
CA ASP A 45 10.93 -2.48 -5.52
C ASP A 45 10.56 -3.66 -6.43
N LEU A 46 10.30 -3.33 -7.69
CA LEU A 46 9.84 -4.26 -8.73
C LEU A 46 10.85 -4.27 -9.87
N GLU A 47 10.86 -5.36 -10.64
CA GLU A 47 11.46 -5.34 -11.97
C GLU A 47 10.55 -4.52 -12.91
N LEU A 48 11.09 -3.48 -13.55
CA LEU A 48 10.33 -2.50 -14.33
C LEU A 48 10.64 -2.64 -15.84
N PRO A 49 9.68 -2.39 -16.74
CA PRO A 49 8.31 -1.94 -16.47
C PRO A 49 7.41 -3.07 -15.96
N ALA A 50 6.48 -2.72 -15.07
CA ALA A 50 5.57 -3.67 -14.45
C ALA A 50 4.09 -3.24 -14.58
N THR A 51 3.19 -4.22 -14.54
CA THR A 51 1.76 -4.00 -14.37
C THR A 51 1.27 -4.81 -13.18
N ILE A 52 0.63 -4.15 -12.22
CA ILE A 52 -0.12 -4.83 -11.15
C ILE A 52 -1.55 -4.98 -11.64
N LEU A 53 -1.97 -6.22 -11.89
CA LEU A 53 -3.33 -6.54 -12.29
C LEU A 53 -4.19 -6.76 -11.05
N LEU A 54 -5.14 -5.85 -10.80
CA LEU A 54 -6.10 -5.95 -9.71
C LEU A 54 -7.29 -6.79 -10.17
N THR A 55 -7.40 -7.99 -9.59
CA THR A 55 -8.41 -9.01 -9.95
C THR A 55 -9.49 -9.20 -8.89
N SER A 56 -9.21 -8.77 -7.67
CA SER A 56 -10.10 -8.84 -6.51
C SER A 56 -11.00 -7.60 -6.45
N GLU A 57 -11.76 -7.50 -5.36
CA GLU A 57 -12.57 -6.33 -5.03
C GLU A 57 -11.75 -5.01 -5.00
N GLU A 58 -12.44 -3.91 -4.73
CA GLU A 58 -11.87 -2.57 -4.60
C GLU A 58 -10.57 -2.55 -3.77
N LEU A 59 -9.58 -1.79 -4.25
CA LEU A 59 -8.38 -1.49 -3.48
C LEU A 59 -8.70 -0.30 -2.57
N VAL A 60 -9.23 -0.59 -1.38
CA VAL A 60 -9.68 0.44 -0.43
C VAL A 60 -8.48 1.11 0.23
N ILE A 61 -8.37 2.43 0.07
CA ILE A 61 -7.40 3.28 0.79
C ILE A 61 -8.17 4.04 1.86
N ASN A 62 -7.99 3.65 3.13
CA ASN A 62 -8.69 4.28 4.26
C ASN A 62 -7.66 4.83 5.26
N GLY A 63 -7.05 5.96 4.89
CA GLY A 63 -6.06 6.63 5.71
C GLY A 63 -5.25 7.66 4.93
N ASN A 64 -4.50 8.47 5.67
CA ASN A 64 -3.60 9.47 5.14
C ASN A 64 -2.25 8.81 4.82
N ILE A 65 -2.17 8.09 3.70
CA ILE A 65 -0.95 7.41 3.25
C ILE A 65 -0.41 8.04 1.98
N THR A 66 0.88 7.91 1.74
CA THR A 66 1.52 8.28 0.47
C THR A 66 1.81 7.02 -0.33
N ILE A 67 1.50 7.02 -1.62
CA ILE A 67 1.93 5.96 -2.54
C ILE A 67 2.84 6.60 -3.59
N SER A 68 4.13 6.26 -3.53
CA SER A 68 5.17 6.84 -4.38
C SER A 68 5.62 5.82 -5.43
N GLY A 69 5.11 5.97 -6.65
CA GLY A 69 5.45 5.10 -7.78
C GLY A 69 6.76 5.48 -8.47
N PRO A 70 7.39 4.56 -9.23
CA PRO A 70 8.62 4.83 -9.97
C PRO A 70 8.44 5.75 -11.19
N GLY A 71 7.19 6.09 -11.53
CA GLY A 71 6.81 6.94 -12.66
C GLY A 71 5.82 6.24 -13.59
N ALA A 72 4.99 7.03 -14.28
CA ALA A 72 3.88 6.51 -15.09
C ALA A 72 4.32 5.64 -16.28
N ASN A 73 5.56 5.81 -16.77
CA ASN A 73 6.13 4.99 -17.84
C ASN A 73 6.66 3.63 -17.35
N LEU A 74 6.77 3.43 -16.03
CA LEU A 74 7.41 2.25 -15.44
C LEU A 74 6.43 1.35 -14.70
N LEU A 75 5.36 1.89 -14.14
CA LEU A 75 4.38 1.11 -13.39
C LEU A 75 2.96 1.49 -13.79
N ALA A 76 2.20 0.50 -14.23
CA ALA A 76 0.76 0.61 -14.46
C ALA A 76 -0.01 -0.18 -13.39
N LEU A 77 -1.16 0.36 -12.98
CA LEU A 77 -2.18 -0.34 -12.21
C LEU A 77 -3.38 -0.55 -13.13
N SER A 78 -3.79 -1.80 -13.32
CA SER A 78 -4.88 -2.14 -14.25
C SER A 78 -5.91 -2.99 -13.54
N ARG A 79 -7.19 -2.72 -13.79
CA ARG A 79 -8.29 -3.58 -13.33
C ARG A 79 -8.53 -4.68 -14.36
N ALA A 80 -8.76 -5.90 -13.90
CA ALA A 80 -9.17 -6.99 -14.78
C ALA A 80 -10.53 -6.67 -15.42
N PRO A 81 -10.77 -7.01 -16.70
CA PRO A 81 -11.95 -6.59 -17.47
C PRO A 81 -13.31 -7.12 -16.97
N ASN A 82 -13.38 -7.70 -15.77
CA ASN A 82 -14.56 -8.41 -15.25
C ASN A 82 -14.50 -8.57 -13.71
N ALA A 83 -13.88 -7.61 -13.01
CA ALA A 83 -13.85 -7.51 -11.55
C ALA A 83 -14.83 -6.47 -10.99
#